data_AF-N6UN49-F1
#
_entry.id   AF-N6UN49-F1
#
_cell.length_a   1.000
_cell.length_b   1.000
_cell.length_c   1.000
_cell.angle_alpha   90.00
_cell.angle_beta   90.00
_cell.angle_gamma   90.00
#
_symmetry.space_group_name_H-M   'P 1'
#
loop_
_entity.id
_entity.type
_entity.pdbx_description
1 polymer ?
#
loop_
_entity_poly.entity_id
_entity_poly.type
_entity_poly.pdbx_seq_one_letter_code
_entity_poly.pdbx_strand_id
1 'polypeptide(L)'
;MLYYTATVEDDSSVQHIYSVSPVYKNRTCISCSLKSKNGGNNCLYNTGELSTDASHLVFTCSGPDVPHIAIHSVDGTEKLLWSGNEDLVGLLQGKTLHGKVKLEYDIADGFTGRVLLKLPPNLDTSGNTKYPMLVNVYGGPDTYQVTDKYSIDWGSYLAANKSIIYATIDGRGSGLRGNNLLYAGYRKLGTVEVIDQINITKLIQQNLPYVDATRTGIWGWSYGGYAAGMALATDTDDVFKCGISVAPVTDWALYGK
;
A
#
# COMPACT_ATOMS: atom_id res chain seq x y z
N MET A 1 26.01 17.65 -4.57
CA MET A 1 24.67 17.22 -5.01
C MET A 1 23.86 16.83 -3.79
N LEU A 2 22.56 17.08 -3.78
CA LEU A 2 21.66 16.56 -2.74
C LEU A 2 20.85 15.40 -3.33
N TYR A 3 20.72 14.31 -2.59
CA TYR A 3 19.98 13.11 -2.97
C TYR A 3 18.85 12.87 -1.96
N TYR A 4 17.69 12.44 -2.45
CA TYR A 4 16.52 12.21 -1.61
C TYR A 4 15.56 11.22 -2.24
N THR A 5 14.73 10.58 -1.43
CA THR A 5 13.56 9.83 -1.89
C THR A 5 12.33 10.72 -1.88
N ALA A 6 11.48 10.59 -2.89
CA ALA A 6 10.19 11.25 -2.91
C ALA A 6 9.16 10.38 -3.65
N THR A 7 7.89 10.57 -3.30
CA THR A 7 6.80 10.04 -4.10
C THR A 7 6.61 10.84 -5.37
N VAL A 8 5.93 10.24 -6.36
CA VAL A 8 5.51 10.96 -7.57
C VAL A 8 4.34 11.88 -7.23
N GLU A 9 4.29 13.05 -7.84
CA GLU A 9 3.34 14.12 -7.52
C GLU A 9 1.88 13.66 -7.62
N ASP A 10 1.54 12.92 -8.67
CA ASP A 10 0.19 12.38 -8.89
C ASP A 10 0.01 10.94 -8.37
N ASP A 11 1.09 10.29 -7.91
CA ASP A 11 1.02 8.91 -7.42
C ASP A 11 1.90 8.67 -6.19
N SER A 12 1.30 8.83 -5.01
CA SER A 12 1.89 8.50 -3.70
C SER A 12 2.26 7.02 -3.51
N SER A 13 1.80 6.12 -4.39
CA SER A 13 2.13 4.70 -4.30
C SER A 13 3.51 4.38 -4.92
N VAL A 14 4.04 5.30 -5.73
CA VAL A 14 5.34 5.22 -6.40
C VAL A 14 6.35 6.06 -5.64
N GLN A 15 7.53 5.51 -5.38
CA GLN A 15 8.65 6.20 -4.73
C GLN A 15 9.93 6.03 -5.54
N HIS A 16 10.59 7.15 -5.82
CA HIS A 16 11.84 7.20 -6.55
C HIS A 16 12.94 7.96 -5.81
N ILE A 17 14.17 7.73 -6.25
CA ILE A 17 15.36 8.45 -5.79
C ILE A 17 15.63 9.58 -6.78
N TYR A 18 15.80 10.78 -6.24
CA TYR A 18 16.08 11.99 -6.99
C TYR A 18 17.41 12.58 -6.55
N SER A 19 18.01 13.36 -7.44
CA SER A 19 19.07 14.30 -7.10
C SER A 19 18.66 15.71 -7.49
N VAL A 20 19.23 16.69 -6.78
CA VAL A 20 19.09 18.11 -7.12
C VAL A 20 20.42 18.83 -6.90
N SER A 21 20.78 19.69 -7.85
CA SER A 21 21.89 20.62 -7.65
C SER A 21 21.42 21.76 -6.74
N PRO A 22 22.10 22.03 -5.61
CA PRO A 22 21.74 23.17 -4.77
C PRO A 22 21.96 24.52 -5.47
N VAL A 23 22.79 24.55 -6.51
CA VAL A 23 23.10 25.75 -7.30
C VAL A 23 22.11 25.94 -8.45
N TYR A 24 21.94 24.91 -9.28
CA TYR A 24 21.13 25.01 -10.50
C TYR A 24 19.65 24.65 -10.29
N LYS A 25 19.31 24.05 -9.14
CA LYS A 25 17.95 23.61 -8.76
C LYS A 25 17.28 22.68 -9.77
N ASN A 26 18.05 22.04 -10.64
CA ASN A 26 17.54 21.03 -11.56
C ASN A 26 17.35 19.70 -10.83
N ARG A 27 16.12 19.18 -10.84
CA ARG A 27 15.78 17.86 -10.29
C ARG A 27 15.97 16.80 -11.36
N THR A 28 16.69 15.73 -11.02
CA THR A 28 16.86 14.55 -11.88
C THR A 28 16.37 13.31 -11.14
N CYS A 29 15.53 12.51 -11.78
CA CYS A 29 15.14 11.21 -11.24
C CYS A 29 16.17 10.15 -11.62
N ILE A 30 16.78 9.52 -10.62
CA ILE A 30 17.83 8.52 -10.82
C ILE A 30 17.21 7.14 -11.08
N SER A 31 16.12 6.81 -10.39
CA SER A 31 15.52 5.48 -10.43
C SER A 31 14.38 5.30 -11.43
N CYS A 32 13.90 6.37 -12.09
CA CYS A 32 12.68 6.31 -12.91
C CYS A 32 12.81 5.38 -14.11
N SER A 33 14.02 5.22 -14.68
CA SER A 33 14.28 4.33 -15.80
C SER A 33 14.71 2.93 -15.37
N LEU A 34 14.84 2.67 -14.07
CA LEU A 34 15.33 1.38 -13.58
C LEU A 34 14.26 0.30 -13.71
N LYS A 35 14.72 -0.87 -14.16
CA LYS A 35 13.89 -2.04 -14.36
C LYS A 35 14.15 -3.07 -13.29
N SER A 36 13.10 -3.76 -12.87
CA SER A 36 13.19 -4.95 -12.07
C SER A 36 14.01 -6.04 -12.77
N LYS A 37 14.93 -6.67 -12.03
CA LYS A 37 15.63 -7.88 -12.48
C LYS A 37 14.72 -9.10 -12.52
N ASN A 38 13.58 -9.05 -11.83
CA ASN A 38 12.67 -10.18 -11.60
C ASN A 38 11.32 -10.01 -12.31
N GLY A 39 11.34 -9.57 -13.57
CA GLY A 39 10.12 -9.36 -14.36
C GLY A 39 10.24 -8.28 -15.44
N GLY A 40 11.28 -7.45 -15.38
CA GLY A 40 11.55 -6.42 -16.40
C GLY A 40 10.61 -5.21 -16.35
N ASN A 41 9.67 -5.17 -15.40
CA ASN A 41 8.81 -4.00 -15.18
C ASN A 41 9.62 -2.83 -14.62
N ASN A 42 9.08 -1.62 -14.68
CA ASN A 42 9.70 -0.48 -13.99
C ASN A 42 9.74 -0.76 -12.48
N CYS A 43 10.85 -0.44 -11.83
CA CYS A 43 10.89 -0.47 -10.38
C CYS A 43 10.24 0.80 -9.81
N LEU A 44 9.06 0.65 -9.22
CA LEU A 44 8.22 1.77 -8.80
C LEU A 44 8.36 2.14 -7.33
N TYR A 45 9.00 1.30 -6.52
CA TYR A 45 9.24 1.62 -5.10
C TYR A 45 10.70 1.42 -4.74
N ASN A 46 11.41 2.52 -4.53
CA ASN A 46 12.87 2.53 -4.47
C ASN A 46 13.39 3.23 -3.22
N THR A 47 14.45 2.68 -2.64
CA THR A 47 15.28 3.34 -1.63
C THR A 47 16.74 3.24 -2.04
N GLY A 48 17.59 4.12 -1.51
CA GLY A 48 19.01 3.95 -1.72
C GLY A 48 19.87 4.59 -0.65
N GLU A 49 21.08 4.06 -0.55
CA GLU A 49 22.09 4.43 0.44
C GLU A 49 23.37 4.80 -0.29
N LEU A 50 23.90 5.99 -0.03
CA LEU A 50 25.10 6.49 -0.69
C LEU A 50 26.37 6.01 0.00
N SER A 51 27.42 5.78 -0.78
CA SER A 51 28.77 5.62 -0.25
C SER A 51 29.26 6.91 0.43
N THR A 52 30.24 6.79 1.33
CA THR A 52 30.77 7.92 2.11
C THR A 52 31.35 9.04 1.26
N ASP A 53 31.87 8.71 0.07
CA ASP A 53 32.41 9.63 -0.92
C ASP A 53 31.37 10.06 -1.97
N ALA A 54 30.12 9.58 -1.85
CA ALA A 54 29.02 9.80 -2.80
C ALA A 54 29.36 9.42 -4.26
N SER A 55 30.22 8.43 -4.48
CA SER A 55 30.53 7.90 -5.81
C SER A 55 29.61 6.75 -6.24
N HIS A 56 29.03 6.02 -5.27
CA HIS A 56 28.15 4.88 -5.47
C HIS A 56 26.87 4.99 -4.66
N LEU A 57 25.83 4.30 -5.14
CA LEU A 57 24.51 4.19 -4.53
C LEU A 57 24.14 2.70 -4.45
N VAL A 58 23.89 2.20 -3.24
CA VAL A 58 23.16 0.95 -3.06
C VAL A 58 21.70 1.25 -3.39
N PHE A 59 21.18 0.58 -4.41
CA PHE A 59 19.82 0.71 -4.88
C PHE A 59 19.02 -0.51 -4.45
N THR A 60 17.92 -0.28 -3.72
CA THR A 60 16.98 -1.33 -3.34
C THR A 60 15.68 -1.11 -4.11
N CYS A 61 15.48 -1.94 -5.13
CA CYS A 61 14.19 -2.05 -5.79
C CYS A 61 13.27 -2.90 -4.91
N SER A 62 12.22 -2.30 -4.36
CA SER A 62 11.28 -2.98 -3.45
C SER A 62 9.97 -3.37 -4.12
N GLY A 63 9.74 -3.07 -5.40
CA GLY A 63 8.52 -3.45 -6.11
C GLY A 63 8.31 -2.73 -7.44
N PRO A 64 7.31 -3.14 -8.24
CA PRO A 64 6.22 -4.05 -7.86
C PRO A 64 6.54 -5.55 -8.00
N ASP A 65 7.62 -5.87 -8.71
CA ASP A 65 8.14 -7.24 -8.87
C ASP A 65 8.95 -7.68 -7.63
N VAL A 66 9.43 -8.93 -7.63
CA VAL A 66 10.26 -9.46 -6.54
C VAL A 66 11.46 -8.51 -6.29
N PRO A 67 11.69 -8.07 -5.04
CA PRO A 67 12.73 -7.11 -4.71
C PRO A 67 14.12 -7.55 -5.15
N HIS A 68 15.00 -6.60 -5.43
CA HIS A 68 16.41 -6.87 -5.66
C HIS A 68 17.26 -5.68 -5.21
N ILE A 69 18.54 -5.93 -4.95
CA ILE A 69 19.51 -4.94 -4.52
C ILE A 69 20.67 -4.93 -5.50
N ALA A 70 21.00 -3.76 -6.03
CA ALA A 70 22.13 -3.55 -6.92
C ALA A 70 22.95 -2.33 -6.48
N ILE A 71 24.24 -2.33 -6.78
CA ILE A 71 25.12 -1.18 -6.57
C ILE A 71 25.28 -0.48 -7.91
N HIS A 72 25.01 0.83 -7.91
CA HIS A 72 25.17 1.70 -9.07
C HIS A 72 26.23 2.76 -8.77
N SER A 73 26.90 3.26 -9.79
CA SER A 73 27.53 4.58 -9.71
C SER A 73 26.44 5.67 -9.66
N VAL A 74 26.78 6.85 -9.13
CA VAL A 74 25.80 7.96 -9.03
C VAL A 74 25.32 8.51 -10.37
N ASP A 75 25.98 8.16 -11.47
CA ASP A 75 25.52 8.41 -12.85
C ASP A 75 24.41 7.45 -13.31
N GLY A 76 24.04 6.48 -12.48
CA GLY A 76 23.01 5.47 -12.73
C GLY A 76 23.54 4.15 -13.29
N THR A 77 24.83 4.07 -13.62
CA THR A 77 25.43 2.86 -14.19
C THR A 77 25.49 1.74 -13.16
N GLU A 78 24.84 0.60 -13.43
CA GLU A 78 24.94 -0.59 -12.59
C GLU A 78 26.38 -1.13 -12.59
N LYS A 79 26.89 -1.43 -11.40
CA LYS A 79 28.21 -2.01 -11.17
C LYS A 79 28.15 -3.46 -10.72
N LEU A 80 27.18 -3.79 -9.88
CA LEU A 80 27.05 -5.11 -9.28
C LEU A 80 25.59 -5.38 -8.91
N LEU A 81 25.08 -6.55 -9.27
CA LEU A 81 23.88 -7.11 -8.63
C LEU A 81 24.31 -7.74 -7.30
N TRP A 82 23.88 -7.15 -6.18
CA TRP A 82 24.21 -7.69 -4.85
C TRP A 82 23.27 -8.85 -4.50
N SER A 83 21.96 -8.67 -4.66
CA SER A 83 20.96 -9.70 -4.36
C SER A 83 19.83 -9.66 -5.37
N GLY A 84 19.64 -10.74 -6.13
CA GLY A 84 18.51 -10.91 -7.04
C GLY A 84 17.27 -11.53 -6.40
N ASN A 85 17.38 -12.06 -5.17
CA ASN A 85 16.34 -12.88 -4.52
C ASN A 85 15.95 -14.11 -5.34
N GLU A 86 16.95 -14.79 -5.91
CA GLU A 86 16.82 -15.94 -6.80
C GLU A 86 16.04 -17.09 -6.17
N ASP A 87 16.26 -17.36 -4.88
CA ASP A 87 15.54 -18.40 -4.14
C ASP A 87 14.03 -18.11 -4.08
N LEU A 88 13.65 -16.85 -3.83
CA LEU A 88 12.24 -16.45 -3.81
C LEU A 88 11.64 -16.51 -5.22
N VAL A 89 12.39 -16.08 -6.24
CA VAL A 89 11.96 -16.23 -7.64
C VAL A 89 11.70 -17.69 -7.99
N GLY A 90 12.61 -18.60 -7.59
CA GLY A 90 12.46 -20.04 -7.76
C GLY A 90 11.24 -20.60 -7.02
N LEU A 91 11.00 -20.17 -5.78
CA LEU A 91 9.82 -20.57 -5.01
C LEU A 91 8.50 -20.11 -5.64
N LEU A 92 8.49 -18.98 -6.34
CA LEU A 92 7.28 -18.45 -6.98
C LEU A 92 7.06 -19.01 -8.39
N GLN A 93 8.07 -19.65 -8.97
CA GLN A 93 7.97 -20.22 -10.30
C GLN A 93 6.82 -21.24 -10.38
N GLY A 94 5.95 -21.05 -11.37
CA GLY A 94 4.77 -21.90 -11.57
C GLY A 94 3.63 -21.70 -10.57
N LYS A 95 3.75 -20.79 -9.61
CA LYS A 95 2.63 -20.43 -8.71
C LYS A 95 1.81 -19.31 -9.33
N THR A 96 0.50 -19.49 -9.33
CA THR A 96 -0.44 -18.42 -9.69
C THR A 96 -0.59 -17.47 -8.50
N LEU A 97 -0.25 -16.20 -8.71
CA LEU A 97 -0.42 -15.15 -7.70
C LEU A 97 -1.73 -14.38 -7.92
N HIS A 98 -2.15 -13.67 -6.88
CA HIS A 98 -3.30 -12.77 -6.93
C HIS A 98 -3.06 -11.62 -7.92
N GLY A 99 -4.14 -11.15 -8.56
CA GLY A 99 -4.11 -9.88 -9.30
C GLY A 99 -4.07 -8.69 -8.36
N LYS A 100 -3.65 -7.52 -8.84
CA LYS A 100 -3.69 -6.26 -8.08
C LYS A 100 -4.43 -5.19 -8.88
N VAL A 101 -5.32 -4.45 -8.23
CA VAL A 101 -6.01 -3.28 -8.80
C VAL A 101 -5.93 -2.13 -7.82
N LYS A 102 -5.47 -0.96 -8.28
CA LYS A 102 -5.54 0.30 -7.55
C LYS A 102 -6.81 1.04 -7.95
N LEU A 103 -7.58 1.51 -6.98
CA LEU A 103 -8.77 2.34 -7.17
C LEU A 103 -8.65 3.60 -6.33
N GLU A 104 -9.41 4.63 -6.70
CA GLU A 104 -9.53 5.86 -5.94
C GLU A 104 -11.00 6.25 -5.84
N TYR A 105 -11.42 6.73 -4.69
CA TYR A 105 -12.80 7.13 -4.40
C TYR A 105 -12.81 8.50 -3.74
N ASP A 106 -13.74 9.35 -4.15
CA ASP A 106 -14.00 10.60 -3.45
C ASP A 106 -14.55 10.31 -2.05
N ILE A 107 -14.06 11.05 -1.07
CA ILE A 107 -14.53 11.02 0.32
C ILE A 107 -14.88 12.43 0.78
N ALA A 108 -15.37 12.56 2.02
CA ALA A 108 -15.82 13.85 2.55
C ALA A 108 -14.70 14.91 2.54
N ASP A 109 -15.11 16.18 2.58
CA ASP A 109 -14.22 17.34 2.69
C ASP A 109 -13.25 17.52 1.51
N GLY A 110 -13.58 16.97 0.33
CA GLY A 110 -12.80 17.13 -0.90
C GLY A 110 -11.51 16.32 -0.93
N PHE A 111 -11.38 15.31 -0.06
CA PHE A 111 -10.30 14.34 -0.11
C PHE A 111 -10.67 13.14 -1.00
N THR A 112 -9.66 12.36 -1.39
CA THR A 112 -9.86 11.06 -2.03
C THR A 112 -9.21 9.96 -1.20
N GLY A 113 -9.84 8.79 -1.13
CA GLY A 113 -9.31 7.59 -0.52
C GLY A 113 -8.71 6.66 -1.58
N ARG A 114 -7.52 6.12 -1.31
CA ARG A 114 -6.85 5.18 -2.21
C ARG A 114 -7.08 3.75 -1.75
N VAL A 115 -7.26 2.85 -2.71
CA VAL A 115 -7.57 1.44 -2.46
C VAL A 115 -6.62 0.56 -3.25
N LEU A 116 -6.10 -0.47 -2.61
CA LEU A 116 -5.42 -1.59 -3.26
C LEU A 116 -6.24 -2.86 -3.03
N LEU A 117 -6.71 -3.46 -4.12
CA LEU A 117 -7.36 -4.76 -4.10
C LEU A 117 -6.38 -5.83 -4.55
N LYS A 118 -6.22 -6.89 -3.75
CA LYS A 118 -5.69 -8.18 -4.22
C LYS A 118 -6.87 -9.04 -4.64
N LEU A 119 -6.88 -9.42 -5.91
CA LEU A 119 -7.98 -10.15 -6.54
C LEU A 119 -7.63 -11.63 -6.71
N PRO A 120 -8.61 -12.54 -6.54
CA PRO A 120 -8.47 -13.93 -6.94
C PRO A 120 -8.00 -14.06 -8.41
N PRO A 121 -7.12 -15.03 -8.71
CA PRO A 121 -6.71 -15.30 -10.08
C PRO A 121 -7.91 -15.63 -10.96
N ASN A 122 -7.96 -15.03 -12.16
CA ASN A 122 -9.05 -15.24 -13.12
C ASN A 122 -10.45 -14.94 -12.56
N LEU A 123 -10.55 -13.99 -11.62
CA LEU A 123 -11.82 -13.53 -11.07
C LEU A 123 -12.79 -13.09 -12.19
N ASP A 124 -14.04 -13.53 -12.07
CA ASP A 124 -15.13 -13.08 -12.93
C ASP A 124 -15.58 -11.67 -12.53
N THR A 125 -15.29 -10.69 -13.38
CA THR A 125 -15.65 -9.28 -13.17
C THR A 125 -17.06 -8.93 -13.64
N SER A 126 -17.79 -9.85 -14.28
CA SER A 126 -19.15 -9.59 -14.79
C SER A 126 -20.20 -9.47 -13.67
N GLY A 127 -19.90 -10.01 -12.49
CA GLY A 127 -20.81 -10.07 -11.35
C GLY A 127 -21.70 -11.31 -11.29
N ASN A 128 -21.55 -12.26 -12.25
CA ASN A 128 -22.22 -13.56 -12.17
C ASN A 128 -21.70 -14.37 -10.98
N THR A 129 -20.42 -14.23 -10.66
CA THR A 129 -19.82 -14.76 -9.42
C THR A 129 -19.59 -13.64 -8.42
N LYS A 130 -20.04 -13.84 -7.17
CA LYS A 130 -19.83 -12.92 -6.06
C LYS A 130 -18.75 -13.47 -5.12
N TYR A 131 -17.74 -12.65 -4.84
CA TYR A 131 -16.58 -13.01 -4.04
C TYR A 131 -16.65 -12.32 -2.67
N PRO A 132 -16.38 -13.06 -1.56
CA PRO A 132 -16.23 -12.44 -0.25
C PRO A 132 -15.07 -11.45 -0.25
N MET A 133 -15.15 -10.43 0.61
CA MET A 133 -14.11 -9.42 0.75
C MET A 133 -13.66 -9.30 2.20
N LEU A 134 -12.34 -9.14 2.40
CA LEU A 134 -11.74 -8.84 3.69
C LEU A 134 -10.97 -7.52 3.58
N VAL A 135 -11.38 -6.52 4.35
CA VAL A 135 -10.70 -5.23 4.45
C VAL A 135 -9.59 -5.33 5.50
N ASN A 136 -8.36 -5.09 5.09
CA ASN A 136 -7.19 -4.92 5.95
C ASN A 136 -7.05 -3.45 6.32
N VAL A 137 -7.41 -3.11 7.55
CA VAL A 137 -7.26 -1.76 8.07
C VAL A 137 -6.03 -1.67 8.97
N TYR A 138 -5.20 -0.66 8.73
CA TYR A 138 -4.32 -0.13 9.76
C TYR A 138 -4.82 1.22 10.27
N GLY A 139 -4.97 2.24 9.41
CA GLY A 139 -5.61 3.52 9.76
C GLY A 139 -4.86 4.40 10.77
N GLY A 140 -3.65 4.02 11.18
CA GLY A 140 -2.84 4.83 12.09
C GLY A 140 -2.37 6.14 11.45
N PRO A 141 -2.17 7.22 12.23
CA PRO A 141 -1.63 8.47 11.71
C PRO A 141 -0.28 8.28 11.01
N ASP A 142 -0.11 8.96 9.88
CA ASP A 142 1.10 8.94 9.03
C ASP A 142 1.48 7.56 8.49
N THR A 143 0.51 6.65 8.41
CA THR A 143 0.72 5.33 7.82
C THR A 143 0.10 5.25 6.44
N TYR A 144 0.57 4.30 5.65
CA TYR A 144 0.12 4.10 4.27
C TYR A 144 0.40 2.65 3.88
N GLN A 145 -0.51 2.07 3.12
CA GLN A 145 -0.43 0.67 2.71
C GLN A 145 -0.64 0.50 1.20
N VAL A 146 -1.26 1.48 0.52
CA VAL A 146 -1.48 1.50 -0.93
C VAL A 146 -0.20 1.99 -1.62
N THR A 147 0.74 1.07 -1.80
CA THR A 147 2.04 1.32 -2.45
C THR A 147 2.31 0.30 -3.55
N ASP A 148 3.21 0.63 -4.49
CA ASP A 148 3.75 -0.34 -5.46
C ASP A 148 4.88 -1.19 -4.88
N LYS A 149 5.02 -1.23 -3.55
CA LYS A 149 5.95 -2.14 -2.88
C LYS A 149 5.47 -3.59 -3.05
N TYR A 150 6.41 -4.47 -3.34
CA TYR A 150 6.17 -5.90 -3.37
C TYR A 150 5.85 -6.43 -1.97
N SER A 151 4.84 -7.29 -1.90
CA SER A 151 4.48 -8.00 -0.67
C SER A 151 3.81 -9.33 -1.02
N ILE A 152 4.26 -10.38 -0.33
CA ILE A 152 3.51 -11.62 -0.15
C ILE A 152 3.24 -11.77 1.34
N ASP A 153 1.96 -11.78 1.69
CA ASP A 153 1.46 -11.90 3.05
C ASP A 153 0.26 -12.86 3.07
N TRP A 154 -0.36 -13.01 4.22
CA TRP A 154 -1.53 -13.88 4.35
C TRP A 154 -2.72 -13.42 3.49
N GLY A 155 -2.86 -12.12 3.19
CA GLY A 155 -3.87 -11.59 2.27
C GLY A 155 -3.62 -12.03 0.82
N SER A 156 -2.35 -12.19 0.44
CA SER A 156 -1.97 -12.80 -0.84
C SER A 156 -2.47 -14.25 -0.94
N TYR A 157 -2.40 -15.01 0.15
CA TYR A 157 -2.95 -16.37 0.23
C TYR A 157 -4.48 -16.39 0.19
N LEU A 158 -5.15 -15.49 0.92
CA LEU A 158 -6.62 -15.40 0.92
C LEU A 158 -7.16 -15.10 -0.49
N ALA A 159 -6.52 -14.17 -1.21
CA ALA A 159 -6.87 -13.88 -2.60
C ALA A 159 -6.58 -15.06 -3.53
N ALA A 160 -5.35 -15.57 -3.52
CA ALA A 160 -4.92 -16.61 -4.46
C ALA A 160 -5.58 -17.97 -4.24
N ASN A 161 -5.80 -18.38 -3.00
CA ASN A 161 -6.16 -19.76 -2.65
C ASN A 161 -7.56 -19.91 -2.03
N LYS A 162 -8.17 -18.82 -1.56
CA LYS A 162 -9.49 -18.84 -0.90
C LYS A 162 -10.53 -18.01 -1.64
N SER A 163 -10.17 -17.40 -2.77
CA SER A 163 -11.06 -16.57 -3.57
C SER A 163 -11.69 -15.43 -2.76
N ILE A 164 -10.94 -14.86 -1.81
CA ILE A 164 -11.35 -13.71 -0.99
C ILE A 164 -10.65 -12.47 -1.52
N ILE A 165 -11.42 -11.46 -1.93
CA ILE A 165 -10.86 -10.16 -2.30
C ILE A 165 -10.25 -9.54 -1.04
N TYR A 166 -8.98 -9.16 -1.11
CA TYR A 166 -8.29 -8.56 0.03
C TYR A 166 -8.06 -7.08 -0.26
N ALA A 167 -8.79 -6.23 0.45
CA ALA A 167 -8.79 -4.78 0.23
C ALA A 167 -7.92 -4.09 1.27
N THR A 168 -7.24 -3.02 0.86
CA THR A 168 -6.51 -2.13 1.76
C THR A 168 -6.82 -0.70 1.35
N ILE A 169 -7.06 0.17 2.33
CA ILE A 169 -7.65 1.50 2.11
C ILE A 169 -6.84 2.54 2.89
N ASP A 170 -6.27 3.51 2.16
CA ASP A 170 -5.62 4.70 2.71
C ASP A 170 -6.55 5.91 2.55
N GLY A 171 -7.23 6.27 3.65
CA GLY A 171 -8.13 7.45 3.76
C GLY A 171 -7.46 8.63 4.47
N ARG A 172 -8.26 9.52 5.07
CA ARG A 172 -7.77 10.61 5.92
C ARG A 172 -6.94 10.09 7.10
N GLY A 173 -5.89 10.83 7.45
CA GLY A 173 -4.87 10.41 8.43
C GLY A 173 -3.66 9.68 7.82
N SER A 174 -3.78 9.20 6.57
CA SER A 174 -2.69 8.49 5.89
C SER A 174 -1.54 9.43 5.49
N GLY A 175 -0.33 8.88 5.41
CA GLY A 175 0.87 9.59 5.01
C GLY A 175 0.97 9.84 3.50
N LEU A 176 2.09 10.43 3.07
CA LEU A 176 2.51 10.63 1.66
C LEU A 176 1.58 11.48 0.77
N ARG A 177 0.53 12.09 1.32
CA ARG A 177 -0.51 12.80 0.54
C ARG A 177 -0.80 14.21 1.07
N GLY A 178 0.21 14.81 1.69
CA GLY A 178 0.18 16.19 2.17
C GLY A 178 -0.49 16.38 3.54
N ASN A 179 -0.22 17.54 4.14
CA ASN A 179 -0.58 17.84 5.52
C ASN A 179 -2.10 17.89 5.77
N ASN A 180 -2.88 18.36 4.79
CA ASN A 180 -4.34 18.48 4.97
C ASN A 180 -4.98 17.11 5.18
N LEU A 181 -4.55 16.10 4.42
CA LEU A 181 -5.05 14.73 4.56
C LEU A 181 -4.50 14.07 5.82
N LEU A 182 -3.21 14.25 6.11
CA LEU A 182 -2.54 13.70 7.30
C LEU A 182 -3.17 14.20 8.61
N TYR A 183 -3.43 15.50 8.73
CA TYR A 183 -3.91 16.11 9.97
C TYR A 183 -5.44 16.19 10.09
N ALA A 184 -6.20 15.62 9.14
CA ALA A 184 -7.66 15.63 9.18
C ALA A 184 -8.24 15.01 10.47
N GLY A 185 -7.54 14.02 11.05
CA GLY A 185 -7.90 13.37 12.32
C GLY A 185 -7.23 13.95 13.56
N TYR A 186 -6.54 15.10 13.48
CA TYR A 186 -5.77 15.64 14.60
C TYR A 186 -6.65 15.90 15.84
N ARG A 187 -6.25 15.31 16.97
CA ARG A 187 -7.00 15.30 18.25
C ARG A 187 -8.40 14.65 18.17
N LYS A 188 -8.66 13.87 17.13
CA LYS A 188 -9.94 13.19 16.87
C LYS A 188 -9.72 11.78 16.32
N LEU A 189 -8.76 11.04 16.90
CA LEU A 189 -8.53 9.64 16.53
C LEU A 189 -9.81 8.81 16.76
N GLY A 190 -10.07 7.87 15.87
CA GLY A 190 -11.26 7.03 15.81
C GLY A 190 -12.45 7.65 15.07
N THR A 191 -12.21 8.68 14.26
CA THR A 191 -13.30 9.40 13.58
C THR A 191 -13.17 9.29 12.07
N VAL A 192 -12.48 10.23 11.44
CA VAL A 192 -12.40 10.36 9.98
C VAL A 192 -11.81 9.11 9.33
N GLU A 193 -10.79 8.51 9.92
CA GLU A 193 -10.14 7.32 9.37
C GLU A 193 -11.07 6.10 9.44
N VAL A 194 -11.91 6.00 10.48
CA VAL A 194 -12.87 4.90 10.65
C VAL A 194 -14.03 5.06 9.67
N ILE A 195 -14.57 6.28 9.57
CA ILE A 195 -15.65 6.63 8.63
C ILE A 195 -15.20 6.38 7.19
N ASP A 196 -13.96 6.71 6.85
CA ASP A 196 -13.43 6.48 5.50
C ASP A 196 -13.35 4.98 5.17
N GLN A 197 -12.99 4.11 6.12
CA GLN A 197 -13.01 2.66 5.89
C GLN A 197 -14.41 2.14 5.58
N ILE A 198 -15.43 2.57 6.33
CA ILE A 198 -16.83 2.16 6.12
C ILE A 198 -17.33 2.67 4.76
N ASN A 199 -17.17 3.97 4.51
CA ASN A 199 -17.69 4.62 3.30
C ASN A 199 -17.03 4.09 2.02
N ILE A 200 -15.69 3.97 2.01
CA ILE A 200 -14.98 3.45 0.84
C ILE A 200 -15.33 1.98 0.61
N THR A 201 -15.47 1.18 1.67
CA THR A 201 -15.91 -0.22 1.54
C THR A 201 -17.31 -0.32 0.92
N LYS A 202 -18.24 0.54 1.36
CA LYS A 202 -19.58 0.65 0.79
C LYS A 202 -19.53 1.02 -0.70
N LEU A 203 -18.69 1.98 -1.08
CA LEU A 203 -18.50 2.38 -2.49
C LEU A 203 -17.89 1.24 -3.32
N ILE A 204 -16.97 0.45 -2.76
CA ILE A 204 -16.43 -0.76 -3.41
C ILE A 204 -17.56 -1.76 -3.67
N GLN A 205 -18.40 -2.06 -2.67
CA GLN A 205 -19.54 -2.97 -2.82
C GLN A 205 -20.56 -2.51 -3.86
N GLN A 206 -20.76 -1.19 -4.01
CA GLN A 206 -21.69 -0.60 -4.98
C GLN A 206 -21.11 -0.59 -6.40
N ASN A 207 -19.84 -0.25 -6.56
CA ASN A 207 -19.23 -0.03 -7.87
C ASN A 207 -18.66 -1.31 -8.49
N LEU A 208 -18.32 -2.32 -7.67
CA LEU A 208 -17.75 -3.58 -8.16
C LEU A 208 -18.81 -4.69 -8.09
N PRO A 209 -19.43 -5.07 -9.21
CA PRO A 209 -20.55 -6.02 -9.21
C PRO A 209 -20.16 -7.44 -8.82
N TYR A 210 -18.88 -7.75 -8.67
CA TYR A 210 -18.38 -9.06 -8.25
C TYR A 210 -18.05 -9.13 -6.75
N VAL A 211 -18.18 -8.02 -6.01
CA VAL A 211 -18.00 -8.01 -4.55
C VAL A 211 -19.30 -8.45 -3.87
N ASP A 212 -19.18 -9.35 -2.90
CA ASP A 212 -20.31 -9.81 -2.08
C ASP A 212 -20.47 -8.96 -0.80
N ALA A 213 -21.44 -8.04 -0.82
CA ALA A 213 -21.77 -7.19 0.33
C ALA A 213 -22.25 -8.01 1.56
N THR A 214 -22.78 -9.22 1.35
CA THR A 214 -23.23 -10.09 2.46
C THR A 214 -22.10 -10.92 3.08
N ARG A 215 -20.90 -10.90 2.48
CA ARG A 215 -19.71 -11.59 2.96
C ARG A 215 -18.48 -10.67 2.94
N THR A 216 -18.67 -9.46 3.49
CA THR A 216 -17.59 -8.49 3.69
C THR A 216 -17.23 -8.42 5.17
N GLY A 217 -15.95 -8.60 5.50
CA GLY A 217 -15.42 -8.44 6.86
C GLY A 217 -14.26 -7.44 6.93
N ILE A 218 -13.88 -7.06 8.14
CA ILE A 218 -12.75 -6.15 8.41
C ILE A 218 -11.78 -6.76 9.42
N TRP A 219 -10.49 -6.56 9.25
CA TRP A 219 -9.50 -6.97 10.24
C TRP A 219 -8.35 -5.98 10.36
N GLY A 220 -7.72 -5.94 11.54
CA GLY A 220 -6.52 -5.14 11.75
C GLY A 220 -5.75 -5.50 13.02
N TRP A 221 -4.50 -5.03 13.08
CA TRP A 221 -3.56 -5.26 14.17
C TRP A 221 -3.10 -3.94 14.79
N SER A 222 -2.93 -3.88 16.12
CA SER A 222 -2.47 -2.66 16.84
C SER A 222 -3.47 -1.51 16.65
N TYR A 223 -3.07 -0.38 16.07
CA TYR A 223 -4.01 0.67 15.65
C TYR A 223 -5.07 0.11 14.68
N GLY A 224 -4.69 -0.80 13.78
CA GLY A 224 -5.65 -1.49 12.92
C GLY A 224 -6.69 -2.29 13.72
N GLY A 225 -6.30 -2.84 14.87
CA GLY A 225 -7.25 -3.52 15.77
C GLY A 225 -8.24 -2.54 16.38
N TYR A 226 -7.77 -1.36 16.80
CA TYR A 226 -8.62 -0.25 17.22
C TYR A 226 -9.60 0.16 16.11
N ALA A 227 -9.07 0.43 14.90
CA ALA A 227 -9.86 0.86 13.76
C ALA A 227 -10.89 -0.19 13.31
N ALA A 228 -10.53 -1.48 13.30
CA ALA A 228 -11.45 -2.57 12.99
C ALA A 228 -12.60 -2.66 14.02
N GLY A 229 -12.28 -2.56 15.31
CA GLY A 229 -13.28 -2.54 16.38
C GLY A 229 -14.21 -1.32 16.30
N MET A 230 -13.63 -0.13 16.10
CA MET A 230 -14.39 1.11 15.94
C MET A 230 -15.27 1.09 14.70
N ALA A 231 -14.80 0.55 13.58
CA ALA A 231 -15.60 0.41 12.36
C ALA A 231 -16.83 -0.46 12.62
N LEU A 232 -16.67 -1.63 13.23
CA LEU A 232 -17.82 -2.49 13.59
C LEU A 232 -18.79 -1.80 14.57
N ALA A 233 -18.28 -0.99 15.49
CA ALA A 233 -19.10 -0.29 16.48
C ALA A 233 -19.83 0.94 15.91
N THR A 234 -19.37 1.50 14.79
CA THR A 234 -19.89 2.74 14.19
C THR A 234 -20.59 2.53 12.85
N ASP A 235 -20.48 1.34 12.27
CA ASP A 235 -21.14 0.95 11.03
C ASP A 235 -22.66 0.82 11.22
N THR A 236 -23.38 1.89 10.88
CA THR A 236 -24.86 1.92 10.90
C THR A 236 -25.50 1.37 9.63
N ASP A 237 -24.71 1.14 8.58
CA ASP A 237 -25.18 0.71 7.27
C ASP A 237 -25.04 -0.81 7.06
N ASP A 238 -24.55 -1.53 8.07
CA ASP A 238 -24.30 -2.97 8.02
C ASP A 238 -23.39 -3.33 6.83
N VAL A 239 -22.32 -2.55 6.62
CA VAL A 239 -21.31 -2.79 5.58
C VAL A 239 -20.46 -4.03 5.90
N PHE A 240 -20.10 -4.21 7.17
CA PHE A 240 -19.26 -5.29 7.67
C PHE A 240 -20.06 -6.33 8.44
N LYS A 241 -19.94 -7.60 8.05
CA LYS A 241 -20.67 -8.73 8.69
C LYS A 241 -19.89 -9.40 9.81
N CYS A 242 -18.59 -9.19 9.84
CA CYS A 242 -17.70 -9.68 10.89
C CYS A 242 -16.42 -8.85 10.92
N GLY A 243 -15.67 -8.97 12.03
CA GLY A 243 -14.30 -8.49 12.01
C GLY A 243 -13.41 -9.06 13.10
N ILE A 244 -12.11 -8.79 12.93
CA ILE A 244 -11.03 -9.35 13.74
C ILE A 244 -10.15 -8.21 14.24
N SER A 245 -10.05 -8.08 15.55
CA SER A 245 -9.27 -7.05 16.22
C SER A 245 -8.11 -7.68 16.99
N VAL A 246 -6.88 -7.50 16.52
CA VAL A 246 -5.68 -8.14 17.09
C VAL A 246 -4.82 -7.12 17.83
N ALA A 247 -4.51 -7.41 19.10
CA ALA A 247 -3.74 -6.53 19.98
C ALA A 247 -4.18 -5.04 19.91
N PRO A 248 -5.49 -4.73 19.99
CA PRO A 248 -5.97 -3.39 19.75
C PRO A 248 -5.51 -2.41 20.83
N VAL A 249 -5.26 -1.17 20.40
CA VAL A 249 -5.41 -0.06 21.33
C VAL A 249 -6.89 0.07 21.65
N THR A 250 -7.25 0.10 22.94
CA THR A 250 -8.66 0.24 23.36
C THR A 250 -8.89 1.53 24.15
N ASP A 251 -7.82 2.08 24.73
CA ASP A 251 -7.82 3.36 25.43
C ASP A 251 -6.46 4.05 25.21
N TRP A 252 -6.49 5.26 24.67
CA TRP A 252 -5.29 6.08 24.43
C TRP A 252 -4.56 6.42 25.73
N ALA A 253 -5.24 6.46 26.88
CA ALA A 253 -4.62 6.71 28.18
C ALA A 253 -3.71 5.55 28.66
N LEU A 254 -3.83 4.37 28.04
CA LEU A 254 -3.00 3.20 28.32
C LEU A 254 -1.87 3.02 27.32
N TYR A 255 -1.85 3.77 26.23
CA TYR A 255 -0.89 3.60 25.15
C TYR A 255 0.40 4.41 25.39
N GLY A 256 1.56 3.79 25.18
CA GLY A 256 2.88 4.45 25.28
C GLY A 256 3.39 4.69 26.70
N LYS A 257 2.82 4.00 27.70
CA LYS A 257 3.38 3.92 29.05
C LYS A 257 4.56 2.95 29.14
#